data_AF-A0A1G6PCY6-F1
#
_entry.id   AF-A0A1G6PCY6-F1
#
_cell.length_a   1.000
_cell.length_b   1.000
_cell.length_c   1.000
_cell.angle_alpha   90.00
_cell.angle_beta   90.00
_cell.angle_gamma   90.00
#
_symmetry.space_group_name_H-M   'P 1'
#
loop_
_entity.id
_entity.type
_entity.pdbx_description
1 polymer ?
#
loop_
_entity_poly.entity_id
_entity_poly.type
_entity_poly.pdbx_seq_one_letter_code
_entity_poly.pdbx_strand_id
1 'polypeptide(L)'
;MVEGIASNAMAVRIAPAAQLALFVAIFCLLSIVVGGMRAVPCREALIKRFERVFNIAAFAGIAAIMLIPVISIAQRFYMPSIGYAMCSELQGNPTMWFTDWVRDPTWCVRGKSLEWVNEQAREAFLRTAP
;
A
#
# COMPACT_ATOMS: atom_id res chain seq x y z
N MET A 1 6.23 -2.64 2.72
CA MET A 1 5.04 -3.47 3.05
C MET A 1 5.43 -4.81 3.67
N VAL A 2 6.39 -5.54 3.11
CA VAL A 2 6.85 -6.84 3.68
C VAL A 2 7.72 -6.69 4.92
N GLU A 3 8.49 -5.60 5.03
CA GLU A 3 9.46 -5.40 6.12
C GLU A 3 8.85 -5.28 7.52
N GLY A 4 7.65 -4.71 7.67
CA GLY A 4 6.99 -4.57 8.97
C GLY A 4 6.40 -5.88 9.51
N ILE A 5 6.00 -6.79 8.62
CA ILE A 5 5.53 -8.14 8.99
C ILE A 5 6.76 -9.03 9.28
N ALA A 6 7.84 -8.86 8.52
CA ALA A 6 9.09 -9.59 8.70
C ALA A 6 9.82 -9.22 10.00
N SER A 7 9.60 -8.03 10.55
CA SER A 7 10.26 -7.56 11.78
C SER A 7 9.49 -7.86 13.07
N ASN A 8 8.41 -8.66 13.04
CA ASN A 8 7.50 -8.86 14.17
C ASN A 8 6.98 -7.53 14.76
N ALA A 9 6.71 -6.52 13.91
CA ALA A 9 6.17 -5.27 14.41
C ALA A 9 4.79 -5.50 15.04
N MET A 10 4.60 -4.91 16.22
CA MET A 10 3.40 -5.12 17.04
C MET A 10 2.22 -4.29 16.52
N ALA A 11 2.50 -3.25 15.74
CA ALA A 11 1.54 -2.54 14.91
C ALA A 11 2.05 -2.39 13.46
N VAL A 12 1.16 -2.60 12.49
CA VAL A 12 1.45 -2.49 11.05
C VAL A 12 0.36 -1.66 10.37
N ARG A 13 0.77 -0.64 9.61
CA ARG A 13 -0.11 0.15 8.75
C ARG A 13 -0.06 -0.40 7.33
N ILE A 14 -1.21 -0.82 6.82
CA ILE A 14 -1.35 -1.33 5.47
C ILE A 14 -2.08 -0.30 4.61
N ALA A 15 -1.45 0.06 3.50
CA ALA A 15 -1.94 1.03 2.53
C ALA A 15 -2.00 0.40 1.13
N PRO A 16 -3.09 -0.31 0.78
CA PRO A 16 -3.21 -0.95 -0.54
C PRO A 16 -3.15 0.08 -1.68
N ALA A 17 -3.67 1.29 -1.42
CA ALA A 17 -3.66 2.39 -2.38
C ALA A 17 -2.27 2.98 -2.66
N ALA A 18 -1.27 2.76 -1.79
CA ALA A 18 0.09 3.26 -2.06
C ALA A 18 0.70 2.64 -3.32
N GLN A 19 0.27 1.44 -3.70
CA GLN A 19 0.69 0.78 -4.94
C GLN A 19 0.23 1.55 -6.19
N LEU A 20 -0.90 2.27 -6.11
CA LEU A 20 -1.43 3.06 -7.24
C LEU A 20 -0.52 4.24 -7.59
N ALA A 21 0.17 4.83 -6.62
CA ALA A 21 1.02 6.00 -6.86
C ALA A 21 2.12 5.69 -7.90
N LEU A 22 2.70 4.48 -7.85
CA LEU A 22 3.72 4.05 -8.80
C LEU A 22 3.14 3.87 -10.21
N PHE A 23 1.96 3.25 -10.32
CA PHE A 23 1.28 3.07 -11.61
C PHE A 23 0.91 4.41 -12.25
N VAL A 24 0.39 5.36 -11.47
CA VAL A 24 0.05 6.70 -11.94
C VAL A 24 1.29 7.43 -12.46
N ALA A 25 2.41 7.38 -11.72
CA ALA A 25 3.66 8.00 -12.15
C ALA A 25 4.17 7.44 -13.49
N ILE A 26 4.16 6.11 -13.66
CA ILE A 26 4.56 5.45 -14.91
C ILE A 26 3.64 5.86 -16.06
N PHE A 27 2.32 5.91 -15.81
CA PHE A 27 1.33 6.28 -16.81
C PHE A 27 1.53 7.72 -17.30
N CYS A 28 1.76 8.66 -16.38
CA CYS A 28 2.08 10.05 -16.70
C CYS A 28 3.33 10.16 -17.57
N LEU A 29 4.43 9.49 -17.20
CA LEU A 29 5.67 9.51 -18.00
C LEU A 29 5.45 8.97 -19.43
N LEU A 30 4.76 7.84 -19.56
CA LEU A 30 4.46 7.26 -20.87
C LEU A 30 3.55 8.18 -21.70
N SER A 31 2.56 8.82 -21.08
CA SER A 31 1.66 9.75 -21.78
C SER A 31 2.39 10.98 -22.34
N ILE A 32 3.39 11.50 -21.61
CA ILE A 32 4.22 12.62 -22.07
C ILE A 32 5.08 12.19 -23.26
N VAL A 33 5.69 11.00 -23.19
CA VAL A 33 6.54 10.47 -24.27
C VAL A 33 5.72 10.23 -25.54
N VAL A 34 4.54 9.58 -25.43
CA VAL A 34 3.67 9.34 -26.59
C VAL A 34 3.13 10.65 -27.17
N GLY A 35 2.76 11.61 -26.31
CA GLY A 35 2.34 12.95 -26.72
C GLY A 35 3.44 13.69 -27.49
N GLY A 36 4.67 13.69 -26.97
CA GLY A 36 5.83 14.30 -27.62
C GLY A 36 6.18 13.64 -28.95
N MET A 37 6.12 12.31 -29.02
CA MET A 37 6.34 11.55 -30.25
C MET A 37 5.30 11.80 -31.34
N ARG A 38 4.09 12.25 -31.00
CA ARG A 38 3.07 12.65 -31.98
C ARG A 38 3.23 14.10 -32.45
N ALA A 39 3.87 14.96 -31.66
CA ALA A 39 4.15 16.36 -32.04
C ALA A 39 5.35 16.48 -32.99
N VAL A 40 6.30 15.54 -32.93
CA VAL A 40 7.45 15.42 -33.83
C VAL A 40 7.09 14.40 -34.93
N PRO A 41 7.50 14.56 -36.20
CA PRO A 41 7.26 13.56 -37.24
C PRO A 41 8.16 12.33 -37.04
N CYS A 42 7.91 11.60 -35.95
CA CYS A 42 8.58 10.35 -35.64
C CYS A 42 8.02 9.22 -36.51
N ARG A 43 8.83 8.18 -36.72
CA ARG A 43 8.48 7.00 -37.52
C ARG A 43 7.22 6.33 -36.96
N GLU A 44 6.19 6.14 -37.79
CA GLU A 44 4.89 5.55 -37.37
C GLU A 44 5.02 4.18 -36.69
N ALA A 45 6.01 3.38 -37.10
CA ALA A 45 6.30 2.08 -36.48
C ALA A 45 6.70 2.19 -35.00
N LEU A 46 7.40 3.26 -34.61
CA LEU A 46 7.77 3.51 -33.22
C LEU A 46 6.57 3.99 -32.41
N ILE A 47 5.73 4.86 -33.00
CA ILE A 47 4.50 5.36 -32.36
C ILE A 47 3.57 4.18 -32.02
N LYS A 48 3.31 3.29 -32.98
CA LYS A 48 2.46 2.09 -32.74
C LYS A 48 3.03 1.16 -31.67
N ARG A 49 4.35 1.06 -31.54
CA ARG A 49 5.00 0.22 -30.53
C ARG A 49 4.84 0.81 -29.13
N PHE A 50 5.05 2.12 -28.98
CA PHE A 50 4.84 2.83 -27.72
C PHE A 50 3.36 2.86 -27.31
N GLU A 51 2.46 3.04 -28.26
CA GLU A 51 1.01 3.00 -28.01
C GLU A 51 0.54 1.62 -27.53
N ARG A 52 1.13 0.54 -28.07
CA ARG A 52 0.87 -0.82 -27.56
C ARG A 52 1.38 -1.00 -26.13
N VAL A 53 2.58 -0.53 -25.81
CA VAL A 53 3.12 -0.59 -24.44
C VAL A 53 2.27 0.24 -23.48
N PHE A 54 1.85 1.43 -23.90
CA PHE A 54 0.95 2.29 -23.13
C PHE A 54 -0.39 1.60 -22.84
N ASN A 55 -1.02 0.99 -23.85
CA ASN A 55 -2.26 0.24 -23.65
C ASN A 55 -2.07 -0.95 -22.71
N ILE A 56 -0.98 -1.72 -22.84
CA ILE A 56 -0.67 -2.82 -21.90
C ILE A 56 -0.52 -2.28 -20.47
N ALA A 57 0.21 -1.17 -20.30
CA ALA A 57 0.35 -0.52 -19.00
C ALA A 57 -0.99 -0.01 -18.44
N ALA A 58 -1.88 0.50 -19.31
CA ALA A 58 -3.23 0.91 -18.93
C ALA A 58 -4.05 -0.28 -18.40
N PHE A 59 -4.07 -1.39 -19.14
CA PHE A 59 -4.77 -2.61 -18.72
C PHE A 59 -4.20 -3.18 -17.43
N ALA A 60 -2.88 -3.17 -17.26
CA ALA A 60 -2.24 -3.60 -16.02
C ALA A 60 -2.63 -2.69 -14.83
N GLY A 61 -2.70 -1.38 -15.03
CA GLY A 61 -3.18 -0.43 -14.02
C GLY A 61 -4.64 -0.66 -13.62
N ILE A 62 -5.52 -0.91 -14.59
CA ILE A 62 -6.94 -1.25 -14.33
C ILE A 62 -7.04 -2.56 -13.53
N ALA A 63 -6.28 -3.59 -13.92
CA ALA A 63 -6.23 -4.84 -13.19
C ALA A 63 -5.71 -4.65 -11.75
N ALA A 64 -4.70 -3.81 -11.55
CA ALA A 64 -4.20 -3.46 -10.22
C ALA A 64 -5.26 -2.75 -9.36
N ILE A 65 -6.04 -1.83 -9.94
CA ILE A 65 -7.17 -1.18 -9.24
C ILE A 65 -8.23 -2.21 -8.81
N MET A 66 -8.60 -3.13 -9.72
CA MET A 66 -9.56 -4.21 -9.43
C MET A 66 -9.06 -5.17 -8.33
N LEU A 67 -7.75 -5.32 -8.18
CA LEU A 67 -7.14 -6.15 -7.13
C LEU A 67 -7.17 -5.51 -5.74
N ILE A 68 -7.28 -4.18 -5.64
CA ILE A 68 -7.32 -3.47 -4.34
C ILE A 68 -8.44 -4.01 -3.42
N PRO A 69 -9.73 -4.06 -3.82
CA PRO A 69 -10.77 -4.59 -2.94
C PRO A 69 -10.55 -6.05 -2.60
N VAL A 70 -10.01 -6.87 -3.52
CA VAL A 70 -9.70 -8.28 -3.29
C VAL A 70 -8.64 -8.43 -2.21
N ILE A 71 -7.56 -7.65 -2.30
CA ILE A 71 -6.47 -7.64 -1.32
C ILE A 71 -6.98 -7.13 0.03
N SER A 72 -7.77 -6.06 0.06
CA SER A 72 -8.37 -5.54 1.29
C SER A 72 -9.28 -6.55 1.99
N ILE A 73 -10.10 -7.28 1.23
CA ILE A 73 -10.96 -8.35 1.77
C ILE A 73 -10.09 -9.49 2.30
N ALA A 74 -9.11 -9.95 1.52
CA ALA A 74 -8.20 -11.02 1.94
C ALA A 74 -7.47 -10.63 3.24
N GLN A 75 -6.94 -9.41 3.33
CA GLN A 75 -6.30 -8.90 4.54
C GLN A 75 -7.23 -8.93 5.74
N ARG A 76 -8.51 -8.58 5.56
CA ARG A 76 -9.49 -8.60 6.63
C ARG A 76 -9.76 -10.00 7.20
N PHE A 77 -9.67 -11.04 6.37
CA PHE A 77 -9.85 -12.43 6.79
C PHE A 77 -8.57 -13.10 7.29
N TYR A 78 -7.41 -12.75 6.72
CA TYR A 78 -6.13 -13.36 7.08
C TYR A 78 -5.45 -12.70 8.29
N MET A 79 -5.56 -11.38 8.49
CA MET A 79 -4.93 -10.72 9.63
C MET A 79 -5.39 -11.23 11.01
N PRO A 80 -6.70 -11.49 11.23
CA PRO A 80 -7.16 -12.08 12.49
C PRO A 80 -6.59 -13.48 12.74
N SER A 81 -6.37 -14.29 11.70
CA SER A 81 -5.85 -15.65 11.86
C SER A 81 -4.37 -15.68 12.24
N ILE A 82 -3.62 -14.61 11.94
CA ILE A 82 -2.22 -14.43 12.40
C ILE A 82 -2.11 -13.65 13.72
N GLY A 83 -3.24 -13.38 14.40
CA GLY A 83 -3.27 -12.76 15.72
C GLY A 83 -3.19 -11.22 15.70
N TYR A 84 -3.58 -10.58 14.59
CA TYR A 84 -3.70 -9.13 14.51
C TYR A 84 -5.17 -8.70 14.55
N ALA A 85 -5.47 -7.72 15.40
CA ALA A 85 -6.75 -7.03 15.47
C ALA A 85 -6.72 -5.72 14.66
N MET A 86 -7.85 -5.40 14.03
CA MET A 86 -8.00 -4.16 13.29
C MET A 86 -8.17 -2.99 14.27
N CYS A 87 -7.40 -1.92 14.08
CA CYS A 87 -7.49 -0.70 14.88
C CYS A 87 -7.64 0.51 13.94
N SER A 88 -8.71 1.29 14.09
CA SER A 88 -8.94 2.49 13.26
C SER A 88 -8.68 3.81 13.98
N GLU A 89 -8.35 3.76 15.27
CA GLU A 89 -8.29 4.93 16.15
C GLU A 89 -6.89 5.55 16.32
N LEU A 90 -5.87 4.89 15.75
CA LEU A 90 -4.48 5.35 15.76
C LEU A 90 -4.31 6.66 14.99
N GLN A 91 -3.45 7.52 15.51
CA GLN A 91 -3.14 8.82 14.92
C GLN A 91 -2.37 8.66 13.60
N GLY A 92 -2.69 9.53 12.64
CA GLY A 92 -2.11 9.47 11.31
C GLY A 92 -2.79 8.44 10.40
N ASN A 93 -4.07 8.14 10.61
CA ASN A 93 -4.92 7.50 9.62
C ASN A 93 -5.57 8.59 8.73
N PRO A 94 -4.90 9.12 7.69
CA PRO A 94 -5.40 10.28 6.96
C PRO A 94 -6.53 9.95 5.98
N THR A 95 -6.74 8.68 5.60
CA THR A 95 -7.76 8.32 4.59
C THR A 95 -8.31 6.91 4.80
N MET A 96 -9.52 6.65 4.28
CA MET A 96 -10.23 5.35 4.33
C MET A 96 -9.45 4.15 3.73
N TRP A 97 -8.30 4.42 3.11
CA TRP A 97 -7.46 3.43 2.42
C TRP A 97 -6.31 2.89 3.27
N PHE A 98 -6.18 3.37 4.51
CA PHE A 98 -5.20 2.84 5.46
C PHE A 98 -5.94 2.02 6.51
N THR A 99 -5.43 0.81 6.76
CA THR A 99 -5.89 -0.01 7.87
C THR A 99 -4.71 -0.27 8.79
N ASP A 100 -4.85 0.14 10.05
CA ASP A 100 -3.87 -0.16 11.07
C ASP A 100 -4.26 -1.47 11.76
N TRP A 101 -3.25 -2.31 11.97
CA TRP A 101 -3.38 -3.64 12.55
C TRP A 101 -2.48 -3.71 13.77
N VAL A 102 -3.00 -4.18 14.89
CA VAL A 102 -2.27 -4.28 16.16
C VAL A 102 -2.43 -5.68 16.71
N ARG A 103 -1.35 -6.25 17.26
CA ARG A 103 -1.38 -7.62 17.81
C ARG A 103 -2.23 -7.76 19.08
N ASP A 104 -2.19 -6.73 19.92
CA ASP A 104 -3.03 -6.63 21.13
C ASP A 104 -4.06 -5.50 20.96
N PRO A 105 -5.37 -5.80 20.99
CA PRO A 105 -6.41 -4.78 20.85
C PRO A 105 -6.39 -3.74 21.98
N THR A 106 -5.82 -4.04 23.15
CA THR A 106 -5.72 -3.09 24.26
C THR A 106 -4.79 -1.90 23.97
N TRP A 107 -3.89 -2.04 23.00
CA TRP A 107 -3.00 -0.96 22.57
C TRP A 107 -3.58 -0.08 21.47
N CYS A 108 -4.83 -0.34 21.05
CA CYS A 108 -5.58 0.52 20.14
C CYS A 108 -6.11 1.75 20.88
N VAL A 109 -5.22 2.70 21.20
CA VAL A 109 -5.56 3.92 21.94
C VAL A 109 -5.72 5.10 20.99
N ARG A 110 -6.85 5.81 21.09
CA ARG A 110 -7.16 6.98 20.28
C ARG A 110 -6.10 8.07 20.42
N GLY A 111 -5.61 8.58 19.29
CA GLY A 111 -4.66 9.69 19.28
C GLY A 111 -3.22 9.32 19.64
N LYS A 112 -2.86 8.03 19.64
CA LYS A 112 -1.47 7.55 19.73
C LYS A 112 -0.92 7.20 18.35
N SER A 113 0.38 7.36 18.13
CA SER A 113 1.04 6.99 16.88
C SER A 113 1.32 5.49 16.83
N LEU A 114 1.56 4.98 15.61
CA LEU A 114 1.97 3.58 15.40
C LEU A 114 3.33 3.28 16.07
N GLU A 115 4.24 4.25 16.07
CA GLU A 115 5.54 4.15 16.75
C GLU A 115 5.37 4.01 18.27
N TRP A 116 4.46 4.78 18.87
CA TRP A 116 4.17 4.68 20.30
C TRP A 116 3.70 3.26 20.68
N VAL A 117 2.85 2.63 19.85
CA VAL A 117 2.41 1.24 20.10
C VAL A 117 3.58 0.27 20.02
N ASN A 118 4.45 0.42 19.02
CA ASN A 118 5.65 -0.42 18.89
C ASN A 118 6.61 -0.23 20.08
N GLU A 119 6.75 0.99 20.59
CA GLU A 119 7.55 1.28 21.79
C GLU A 119 6.95 0.67 23.05
N GLN A 120 5.64 0.81 23.27
CA GLN A 120 4.95 0.19 24.41
C GLN A 120 5.08 -1.33 24.39
N ALA A 121 4.95 -1.93 23.21
CA ALA A 121 5.13 -3.36 23.07
C ALA A 121 6.56 -3.82 23.36
N ARG A 122 7.56 -3.03 22.92
CA ARG A 122 8.97 -3.27 23.24
C ARG A 122 9.23 -3.14 24.74
N GLU A 123 8.68 -2.13 25.40
CA GLU A 123 8.80 -1.97 26.85
C GLU A 123 8.11 -3.11 27.62
N ALA A 124 6.92 -3.52 27.20
CA ALA A 124 6.20 -4.64 27.80
C ALA A 124 7.00 -5.95 27.65
N PHE A 125 7.62 -6.17 26.48
CA PHE A 125 8.51 -7.30 26.25
C PHE A 125 9.75 -7.25 27.16
N LEU A 126 10.41 -6.09 27.28
CA LEU A 126 11.58 -5.93 28.17
C LEU A 126 11.23 -6.13 29.64
N ARG A 127 10.02 -5.77 30.08
CA ARG A 127 9.58 -5.99 31.47
C ARG A 127 9.20 -7.44 31.76
N THR A 128 8.88 -8.22 30.74
CA THR A 128 8.49 -9.64 30.87
C THR A 128 9.60 -10.61 30.45
N ALA A 129 10.69 -10.10 29.89
CA ALA A 129 11.90 -10.88 29.63
C ALA A 129 12.60 -11.24 30.95
N PRO A 130 12.92 -12.53 31.18
CA PRO A 130 13.59 -12.99 32.39
C PRO A 130 15.03 -12.50 32.53
#